data_AF-A0A9C8ZVX3-F1
#
_entry.id   AF-A0A9C8ZVX3-F1
#
_cell.length_a   1.000
_cell.length_b   1.000
_cell.length_c   1.000
_cell.angle_alpha   90.00
_cell.angle_beta   90.00
_cell.angle_gamma   90.00
#
_symmetry.space_group_name_H-M   'P 1'
#
loop_
_entity.id
_entity.type
_entity.pdbx_description
1 polymer ?
#
loop_
_entity_poly.entity_id
_entity_poly.type
_entity_poly.pdbx_seq_one_letter_code
_entity_poly.pdbx_strand_id
1 'polypeptide(L)'
;MSNPDEAEAQGKQTFEQQVGAVVGKLTQDDKGVWQFPESVEAADEVKFAAMTEKRRRDTESALSKTRHELKAEKVLRGELEKRVMAPVEIDEATRAELDIMKLEDPEAWRKKYNELEQQANTKLQEELTAITTNAAQQAEISRRTEVLNQFNSAHPTAQITDQTLQDEIPPRISGKLAKGIISFEEFLVEAHDYLVAPKIVGGQELAAQPNLGSAGGGSDASNEAIEVQEITDYAKTVF
;
A
#
# COMPACT_ATOMS: atom_id res chain seq x y z
N MET A 1 -9.41 57.58 -10.39
CA MET A 1 -8.15 57.29 -9.68
C MET A 1 -8.20 55.81 -9.35
N SER A 2 -7.62 54.98 -10.21
CA SER A 2 -7.55 53.53 -9.99
C SER A 2 -6.34 53.24 -9.12
N ASN A 3 -6.57 52.47 -8.07
CA ASN A 3 -5.56 52.09 -7.09
C ASN A 3 -4.48 51.23 -7.77
N PRO A 4 -3.18 51.54 -7.66
CA PRO A 4 -2.12 50.78 -8.35
C PRO A 4 -1.81 49.40 -7.73
N ASP A 5 -2.45 49.03 -6.62
CA ASP A 5 -2.07 47.86 -5.82
C ASP A 5 -2.68 46.52 -6.26
N GLU A 6 -3.45 46.46 -7.35
CA GLU A 6 -4.13 45.21 -7.78
C GLU A 6 -3.40 44.43 -8.90
N ALA A 7 -2.15 44.79 -9.26
CA ALA A 7 -1.50 44.24 -10.45
C ALA A 7 -0.37 43.19 -10.25
N GLU A 8 -0.02 42.75 -9.02
CA GLU A 8 1.11 41.81 -8.83
C GLU A 8 0.86 40.61 -7.89
N ALA A 9 -0.36 40.07 -7.83
CA ALA A 9 -0.62 38.79 -7.15
C ALA A 9 -0.46 37.56 -8.07
N GLN A 10 0.55 37.55 -8.95
CA GLN A 10 0.91 36.37 -9.73
C GLN A 10 1.81 35.43 -8.90
N GLY A 11 1.20 34.39 -8.33
CA GLY A 11 1.75 33.01 -8.26
C GLY A 11 3.17 32.77 -7.73
N LYS A 12 3.71 33.56 -6.81
CA LYS A 12 5.00 33.22 -6.18
C LYS A 12 4.82 32.07 -5.19
N GLN A 13 5.44 30.92 -5.46
CA GLN A 13 5.53 29.80 -4.52
C GLN A 13 6.06 30.29 -3.17
N THR A 14 5.48 29.81 -2.07
CA THR A 14 5.97 30.14 -0.72
C THR A 14 7.39 29.60 -0.51
N PHE A 15 8.16 30.18 0.40
CA PHE A 15 9.51 29.69 0.71
C PHE A 15 9.51 28.20 1.08
N GLU A 16 8.52 27.77 1.88
CA GLU A 16 8.35 26.36 2.24
C GLU A 16 8.06 25.46 1.04
N GLN A 17 7.22 25.92 0.09
CA GLN A 17 6.96 25.19 -1.15
C GLN A 17 8.22 25.08 -2.03
N GLN A 18 9.02 26.15 -2.10
CA GLN A 18 10.30 26.15 -2.83
C GLN A 18 11.28 25.16 -2.20
N VAL A 19 11.40 25.16 -0.88
CA VAL A 19 12.25 24.20 -0.13
C VAL A 19 11.77 22.77 -0.38
N GLY A 20 10.47 22.49 -0.26
CA GLY A 20 9.90 21.17 -0.51
C GLY A 20 10.12 20.67 -1.95
N ALA A 21 9.96 21.55 -2.94
CA ALA A 21 10.20 21.23 -4.35
C ALA A 21 11.67 20.91 -4.62
N VAL A 22 12.60 21.61 -3.96
CA VAL A 22 14.04 21.36 -4.08
C VAL A 22 14.44 20.06 -3.36
N VAL A 23 13.87 19.77 -2.19
CA VAL A 23 14.08 18.49 -1.47
C VAL A 23 13.76 17.29 -2.36
N GLY A 24 12.66 17.35 -3.11
CA GLY A 24 12.25 16.26 -4.01
C GLY A 24 13.17 16.03 -5.21
N LYS A 25 14.09 16.96 -5.49
CA LYS A 25 15.06 16.87 -6.61
C LYS A 25 16.46 16.45 -6.16
N LEU A 26 16.70 16.29 -4.86
CA LEU A 26 18.00 15.85 -4.35
C LEU A 26 18.28 14.41 -4.79
N THR A 27 19.53 14.14 -5.17
CA THR A 27 20.00 12.79 -5.53
C THR A 27 21.14 12.36 -4.63
N GLN A 28 21.28 11.06 -4.37
CA GLN A 28 22.46 10.53 -3.67
C GLN A 28 23.58 10.24 -4.66
N ASP A 29 24.81 10.52 -4.25
CA ASP A 29 26.01 10.04 -4.95
C ASP A 29 26.34 8.58 -4.59
N ASP A 30 27.38 8.03 -5.21
CA ASP A 30 27.87 6.66 -4.98
C ASP A 30 28.29 6.37 -3.53
N LYS A 31 28.40 7.40 -2.69
CA LYS A 31 28.75 7.31 -1.27
C LYS A 31 27.54 7.53 -0.36
N GLY A 32 26.34 7.67 -0.92
CA GLY A 32 25.10 7.92 -0.19
C GLY A 32 24.95 9.35 0.33
N VAL A 33 25.77 10.29 -0.15
CA VAL A 33 25.68 11.71 0.24
C VAL A 33 24.71 12.42 -0.69
N TRP A 34 23.76 13.15 -0.12
CA TRP A 34 22.82 13.96 -0.88
C TRP A 34 23.49 15.15 -1.55
N GLN A 35 23.22 15.31 -2.84
CA GLN A 35 23.73 16.41 -3.67
C GLN A 35 22.60 17.06 -4.47
N PHE A 36 22.80 18.32 -4.84
CA PHE A 36 21.94 19.02 -5.78
C PHE A 36 22.37 18.64 -7.20
N PRO A 37 21.47 18.11 -8.05
CA PRO A 37 21.74 17.98 -9.48
C PRO A 37 22.05 19.34 -10.11
N GLU A 38 22.89 19.35 -11.15
CA GLU A 38 23.25 20.59 -11.88
C GLU A 38 22.03 21.31 -12.46
N SER A 39 20.91 20.60 -12.67
CA SER A 39 19.65 21.15 -13.17
C SER A 39 18.81 21.89 -12.12
N VAL A 40 19.23 21.93 -10.85
CA VAL A 40 18.49 22.60 -9.77
C VAL A 40 18.95 24.05 -9.64
N GLU A 41 18.22 24.94 -10.32
CA GLU A 41 18.32 26.38 -10.09
C GLU A 41 17.42 26.81 -8.93
N ALA A 42 18.04 27.16 -7.81
CA ALA A 42 17.39 27.70 -6.62
C ALA A 42 18.37 28.60 -5.88
N ALA A 43 17.84 29.59 -5.13
CA ALA A 43 18.64 30.45 -4.28
C ALA A 43 19.41 29.64 -3.23
N ASP A 44 20.60 30.09 -2.84
CA ASP A 44 21.47 29.37 -1.90
C ASP A 44 20.80 29.13 -0.54
N GLU A 45 19.96 30.06 -0.09
CA GLU A 45 19.16 29.95 1.13
C GLU A 45 18.15 28.80 1.03
N VAL A 46 17.50 28.64 -0.13
CA VAL A 46 16.55 27.54 -0.40
C VAL A 46 17.30 26.22 -0.50
N LYS A 47 18.47 26.18 -1.14
CA LYS A 47 19.32 24.98 -1.19
C LYS A 47 19.77 24.57 0.22
N PHE A 48 20.27 25.50 1.03
CA PHE A 48 20.69 25.21 2.40
C PHE A 48 19.52 24.70 3.27
N ALA A 49 18.36 25.37 3.18
CA ALA A 49 17.15 24.95 3.89
C ALA A 49 16.66 23.57 3.43
N ALA A 50 16.68 23.29 2.12
CA ALA A 50 16.33 21.98 1.57
C ALA A 50 17.27 20.88 2.04
N MET A 51 18.58 21.14 2.12
CA MET A 51 19.51 20.14 2.63
C MET A 51 19.28 19.85 4.11
N THR A 52 18.99 20.89 4.90
CA THR A 52 18.68 20.76 6.33
C THR A 52 17.39 19.99 6.56
N GLU A 53 16.34 20.33 5.82
CA GLU A 53 15.05 19.66 5.87
C GLU A 53 15.16 18.19 5.43
N LYS A 54 15.93 17.89 4.39
CA LYS A 54 16.19 16.51 3.97
C LYS A 54 16.89 15.70 5.06
N ARG A 55 17.92 16.26 5.70
CA ARG A 55 18.60 15.61 6.85
C ARG A 55 17.65 15.37 8.01
N ARG A 56 16.77 16.32 8.31
CA ARG A 56 15.74 16.18 9.35
C ARG A 56 14.81 15.01 9.02
N ARG A 57 14.25 14.95 7.81
CA ARG A 57 13.37 13.86 7.34
C ARG A 57 14.05 12.51 7.41
N ASP A 58 15.30 12.41 6.97
CA ASP A 58 16.07 11.16 7.02
C ASP A 58 16.37 10.72 8.45
N THR A 59 16.70 11.67 9.34
CA THR A 59 16.93 11.40 10.76
C THR A 59 15.66 10.89 11.43
N GLU A 60 14.52 11.51 11.15
CA GLU A 60 13.21 11.09 11.67
C GLU A 60 12.81 9.71 11.14
N SER A 61 13.06 9.45 9.85
CA SER A 61 12.83 8.15 9.24
C SER A 61 13.70 7.05 9.89
N ALA A 62 15.00 7.31 10.07
CA ALA A 62 15.92 6.38 10.72
C ALA A 62 15.56 6.15 12.20
N LEU A 63 15.17 7.20 12.92
CA LEU A 63 14.70 7.11 14.30
C LEU A 63 13.41 6.28 14.40
N SER A 64 12.45 6.50 13.48
CA SER A 64 11.23 5.71 13.43
C SER A 64 11.55 4.23 13.15
N LYS A 65 12.39 3.95 12.14
CA LYS A 65 12.83 2.59 11.81
C LYS A 65 13.45 1.87 13.01
N THR A 66 14.42 2.51 13.67
CA THR A 66 15.09 1.94 14.86
C THR A 66 14.14 1.75 16.05
N ARG A 67 13.16 2.65 16.25
CA ARG A 67 12.11 2.49 17.27
C ARG A 67 11.25 1.26 17.00
N HIS A 68 10.86 1.03 15.75
CA HIS A 68 10.07 -0.14 15.34
C HIS A 68 10.86 -1.44 15.49
N GLU A 69 12.11 -1.45 15.04
CA GLU A 69 13.02 -2.59 15.24
C GLU A 69 13.20 -2.91 16.74
N LEU A 70 13.44 -1.91 17.57
CA LEU A 70 13.58 -2.10 19.02
C LEU A 70 12.28 -2.61 19.66
N LYS A 71 11.12 -2.14 19.22
CA LYS A 71 9.82 -2.60 19.72
C LYS A 71 9.58 -4.06 19.32
N ALA A 72 9.87 -4.42 18.08
CA ALA A 72 9.80 -5.80 17.60
C ALA A 72 10.70 -6.72 18.43
N GLU A 73 11.95 -6.31 18.64
CA GLU A 73 12.94 -7.06 19.42
C GLU A 73 12.49 -7.26 20.88
N LYS A 74 11.90 -6.23 21.51
CA LYS A 74 11.36 -6.34 22.87
C LYS A 74 10.20 -7.33 22.97
N VAL A 75 9.32 -7.36 21.97
CA VAL A 75 8.22 -8.34 21.91
C VAL A 75 8.79 -9.75 21.76
N LEU A 76 9.69 -9.95 20.79
CA LEU A 76 10.39 -11.23 20.58
C LEU A 76 11.05 -11.72 21.85
N ARG A 77 11.86 -10.87 22.50
CA ARG A 77 12.54 -11.21 23.74
C ARG A 77 11.57 -11.58 24.84
N GLY A 78 10.48 -10.82 25.01
CA GLY A 78 9.48 -11.11 26.03
C GLY A 78 8.73 -12.42 25.80
N GLU A 79 8.53 -12.85 24.56
CA GLU A 79 7.94 -14.14 24.25
C GLU A 79 8.96 -15.30 24.36
N LEU A 80 10.22 -15.06 23.98
CA LEU A 80 11.33 -16.00 24.19
C LEU A 80 11.57 -16.26 25.68
N GLU A 81 11.63 -15.22 26.52
CA GLU A 81 11.83 -15.32 27.97
C GLU A 81 10.76 -16.21 28.64
N LYS A 82 9.49 -16.12 28.19
CA LYS A 82 8.40 -16.98 28.69
C LYS A 82 8.60 -18.47 28.37
N ARG A 83 9.34 -18.79 27.32
CA ARG A 83 9.50 -20.17 26.83
C ARG A 83 10.81 -20.83 27.21
N VAL A 84 11.91 -20.09 27.29
CA VAL A 84 13.20 -20.63 27.80
C VAL A 84 13.06 -21.12 29.25
N MET A 85 12.09 -20.58 30.00
CA MET A 85 11.79 -21.01 31.37
C MET A 85 10.70 -22.09 31.48
N ALA A 86 10.08 -22.50 30.36
CA ALA A 86 9.03 -23.51 30.40
C ALA A 86 9.64 -24.92 30.45
N PRO A 87 9.37 -25.74 31.48
CA PRO A 87 9.79 -27.13 31.49
C PRO A 87 9.10 -27.91 30.37
N VAL A 88 9.72 -29.01 29.91
CA VAL A 88 9.04 -29.97 29.03
C VAL A 88 7.79 -30.45 29.75
N GLU A 89 6.62 -30.08 29.24
CA GLU A 89 5.34 -30.55 29.77
C GLU A 89 5.20 -32.04 29.43
N ILE A 90 5.47 -32.88 30.42
CA ILE A 90 5.22 -34.31 30.37
C ILE A 90 3.99 -34.57 31.24
N ASP A 91 2.97 -35.21 30.69
CA ASP A 91 1.78 -35.57 31.47
C ASP A 91 2.11 -36.59 32.58
N GLU A 92 1.22 -36.70 33.56
CA GLU A 92 1.44 -37.53 34.75
C GLU A 92 1.53 -39.03 34.42
N ALA A 93 0.82 -39.47 33.37
CA ALA A 93 0.84 -40.85 32.90
C ALA A 93 2.20 -41.22 32.28
N THR A 94 2.73 -40.37 31.41
CA THR A 94 4.03 -40.52 30.76
C THR A 94 5.15 -40.45 31.79
N ARG A 95 4.99 -39.61 32.83
CA ARG A 95 5.95 -39.52 33.93
C ARG A 95 5.99 -40.81 34.76
N ALA A 96 4.84 -41.36 35.11
CA ALA A 96 4.75 -42.64 35.82
C ALA A 96 5.34 -43.79 34.99
N GLU A 97 5.11 -43.79 33.68
CA GLU A 97 5.68 -44.79 32.77
C GLU A 97 7.22 -44.67 32.70
N LEU A 98 7.76 -43.46 32.61
CA LEU A 98 9.20 -43.23 32.64
C LEU A 98 9.84 -43.64 33.97
N ASP A 99 9.17 -43.43 35.09
CA ASP A 99 9.69 -43.81 36.42
C ASP A 99 9.77 -45.34 36.57
N ILE A 100 8.80 -46.09 36.03
CA ILE A 100 8.84 -47.56 35.97
C ILE A 100 9.96 -48.01 35.02
N MET A 101 10.02 -47.47 33.80
CA MET A 101 11.06 -47.83 32.83
C MET A 101 12.47 -47.56 33.35
N LYS A 102 12.67 -46.49 34.12
CA LYS A 102 13.97 -46.17 34.71
C LYS A 102 14.49 -47.27 35.66
N LEU A 103 13.59 -48.00 36.30
CA LEU A 103 13.91 -49.09 37.22
C LEU A 103 14.05 -50.44 36.48
N GLU A 104 13.23 -50.67 35.46
CA GLU A 104 13.14 -51.97 34.77
C GLU A 104 14.07 -52.07 33.54
N ASP A 105 14.17 -51.01 32.74
CA ASP A 105 15.00 -50.94 31.54
C ASP A 105 15.55 -49.50 31.33
N PRO A 106 16.71 -49.19 31.92
CA PRO A 106 17.32 -47.87 31.82
C PRO A 106 17.68 -47.43 30.39
N GLU A 107 17.96 -48.37 29.48
CA GLU A 107 18.26 -48.04 28.08
C GLU A 107 17.00 -47.63 27.33
N ALA A 108 15.91 -48.40 27.48
CA ALA A 108 14.62 -48.04 26.91
C ALA A 108 14.11 -46.70 27.47
N TRP A 109 14.30 -46.46 28.77
CA TRP A 109 14.01 -45.17 29.39
C TRP A 109 14.77 -44.03 28.71
N ARG A 110 16.10 -44.17 28.54
CA ARG A 110 16.92 -43.09 27.97
C ARG A 110 16.51 -42.79 26.53
N LYS A 111 16.20 -43.83 25.74
CA LYS A 111 15.72 -43.69 24.37
C LYS A 111 14.39 -42.93 24.32
N LYS A 112 13.41 -43.33 25.12
CA LYS A 112 12.09 -42.66 25.18
C LYS A 112 12.20 -41.21 25.65
N TYR A 113 13.06 -40.94 26.64
CA TYR A 113 13.30 -39.58 27.10
C TYR A 113 13.94 -38.70 26.01
N ASN A 114 14.93 -39.22 25.27
CA ASN A 114 15.51 -38.50 24.12
C ASN A 114 14.46 -38.19 23.04
N GLU A 115 13.55 -39.13 22.76
CA GLU A 115 12.46 -38.90 21.80
C GLU A 115 11.52 -37.78 22.26
N LEU A 116 11.17 -37.74 23.55
CA LEU A 116 10.37 -36.66 24.14
C LEU A 116 11.10 -35.32 24.10
N GLU A 117 12.40 -35.29 24.42
CA GLU A 117 13.23 -34.08 24.28
C GLU A 117 13.28 -33.59 22.83
N GLN A 118 13.41 -34.51 21.86
CA GLN A 118 13.42 -34.18 20.45
C GLN A 118 12.07 -33.60 20.00
N GLN A 119 10.95 -34.21 20.39
CA GLN A 119 9.62 -33.72 20.08
C GLN A 119 9.36 -32.33 20.68
N ALA A 120 9.75 -32.13 21.95
CA ALA A 120 9.63 -30.84 22.62
C ALA A 120 10.47 -29.76 21.91
N ASN A 121 11.70 -30.10 21.49
CA ASN A 121 12.56 -29.17 20.75
C ASN A 121 11.99 -28.81 19.37
N THR A 122 11.45 -29.78 18.62
CA THR A 122 10.79 -29.51 17.33
C THR A 122 9.59 -28.58 17.52
N LYS A 123 8.72 -28.88 18.49
CA LYS A 123 7.56 -28.03 18.79
C LYS A 123 7.99 -26.62 19.19
N LEU A 124 9.03 -26.49 20.01
CA LEU A 124 9.59 -25.19 20.37
C LEU A 124 10.09 -24.43 19.14
N GLN A 125 10.80 -25.09 18.22
CA GLN A 125 11.28 -24.45 16.98
C GLN A 125 10.13 -23.97 16.07
N GLU A 126 9.09 -24.78 15.90
CA GLU A 126 7.89 -24.40 15.14
C GLU A 126 7.23 -23.17 15.76
N GLU A 127 7.04 -23.19 17.09
CA GLU A 127 6.40 -22.10 17.80
C GLU A 127 7.28 -20.83 17.83
N LEU A 128 8.62 -20.95 17.86
CA LEU A 128 9.54 -19.82 17.72
C LEU A 128 9.47 -19.18 16.33
N THR A 129 9.35 -20.02 15.30
CA THR A 129 9.19 -19.55 13.92
C THR A 129 7.88 -18.78 13.76
N ALA A 130 6.79 -19.29 14.36
CA ALA A 130 5.50 -18.62 14.37
C ALA A 130 5.53 -17.27 15.11
N ILE A 131 6.14 -17.23 16.30
CA ILE A 131 6.37 -15.98 17.05
C ILE A 131 7.14 -14.98 16.22
N THR A 132 8.26 -15.40 15.64
CA THR A 132 9.15 -14.50 14.91
C THR A 132 8.43 -13.90 13.71
N THR A 133 7.66 -14.71 13.00
CA THR A 133 6.83 -14.28 11.88
C THR A 133 5.75 -13.29 12.32
N ASN A 134 5.01 -13.60 13.40
CA ASN A 134 3.96 -12.73 13.92
C ASN A 134 4.49 -11.39 14.41
N ALA A 135 5.61 -11.38 15.13
CA ALA A 135 6.25 -10.16 15.61
C ALA A 135 6.72 -9.27 14.44
N ALA A 136 7.33 -9.87 13.41
CA ALA A 136 7.73 -9.15 12.21
C ALA A 136 6.53 -8.54 11.47
N GLN A 137 5.43 -9.29 11.33
CA GLN A 137 4.20 -8.80 10.72
C GLN A 137 3.58 -7.64 11.51
N GLN A 138 3.49 -7.75 12.84
CA GLN A 138 2.95 -6.68 13.67
C GLN A 138 3.81 -5.41 13.65
N ALA A 139 5.14 -5.57 13.63
CA ALA A 139 6.07 -4.46 13.49
C ALA A 139 5.87 -3.75 12.15
N GLU A 140 5.73 -4.50 11.06
CA GLU A 140 5.49 -3.93 9.72
C GLU A 140 4.14 -3.23 9.63
N ILE A 141 3.06 -3.80 10.19
CA ILE A 141 1.75 -3.13 10.26
C ILE A 141 1.87 -1.80 11.01
N SER A 142 2.51 -1.82 12.19
CA SER A 142 2.69 -0.62 13.01
C SER A 142 3.46 0.47 12.25
N ARG A 143 4.54 0.07 11.56
CA ARG A 143 5.37 0.95 10.73
C ARG A 143 4.54 1.57 9.60
N ARG A 144 3.81 0.75 8.83
CA ARG A 144 2.96 1.22 7.72
C ARG A 144 1.87 2.17 8.19
N THR A 145 1.23 1.89 9.32
CA THR A 145 0.22 2.80 9.91
C THR A 145 0.84 4.15 10.24
N GLU A 146 2.01 4.19 10.86
CA GLU A 146 2.68 5.46 11.18
C GLU A 146 3.08 6.23 9.92
N VAL A 147 3.68 5.54 8.94
CA VAL A 147 4.10 6.16 7.67
C VAL A 147 2.89 6.71 6.91
N LEU A 148 1.77 5.97 6.85
CA LEU A 148 0.53 6.44 6.23
C LEU A 148 -0.01 7.69 6.94
N ASN A 149 -0.01 7.70 8.27
CA ASN A 149 -0.47 8.85 9.05
C ASN A 149 0.40 10.09 8.81
N GLN A 150 1.72 9.92 8.79
CA GLN A 150 2.66 11.01 8.47
C GLN A 150 2.44 11.53 7.06
N PHE A 151 2.29 10.62 6.09
CA PHE A 151 2.05 10.96 4.70
C PHE A 151 0.73 11.73 4.53
N ASN A 152 -0.38 11.24 5.08
CA ASN A 152 -1.69 11.91 5.04
C ASN A 152 -1.69 13.27 5.76
N SER A 153 -0.85 13.44 6.79
CA SER A 153 -0.66 14.73 7.47
C SER A 153 0.09 15.74 6.58
N ALA A 154 1.05 15.27 5.79
CA ALA A 154 1.78 16.09 4.82
C ALA A 154 0.94 16.40 3.56
N HIS A 155 -0.04 15.55 3.24
CA HIS A 155 -0.88 15.63 2.04
C HIS A 155 -2.38 15.73 2.39
N PRO A 156 -2.84 16.80 3.05
CA PRO A 156 -4.21 16.88 3.59
C PRO A 156 -5.31 16.95 2.52
N THR A 157 -4.99 17.36 1.29
CA THR A 157 -5.96 17.51 0.20
C THR A 157 -6.24 16.23 -0.58
N ALA A 158 -5.39 15.21 -0.45
CA ALA A 158 -5.48 13.95 -1.17
C ALA A 158 -5.04 12.79 -0.27
N GLN A 159 -5.77 12.62 0.85
CA GLN A 159 -5.45 11.60 1.83
C GLN A 159 -5.79 10.20 1.33
N ILE A 160 -4.87 9.27 1.55
CA ILE A 160 -5.06 7.86 1.27
C ILE A 160 -5.80 7.24 2.46
N THR A 161 -7.08 6.98 2.26
CA THR A 161 -8.01 6.32 3.17
C THR A 161 -8.53 5.02 2.56
N ASP A 162 -9.15 4.16 3.37
CA ASP A 162 -9.79 2.92 2.89
C ASP A 162 -10.78 3.20 1.75
N GLN A 163 -11.54 4.30 1.83
CA GLN A 163 -12.47 4.71 0.79
C GLN A 163 -11.75 5.04 -0.52
N THR A 164 -10.72 5.89 -0.48
CA THR A 164 -9.95 6.25 -1.68
C THR A 164 -9.19 5.05 -2.26
N LEU A 165 -8.75 4.12 -1.40
CA LEU A 165 -8.10 2.88 -1.82
C LEU A 165 -9.04 1.97 -2.60
N GLN A 166 -10.31 1.93 -2.22
CA GLN A 166 -11.32 1.09 -2.85
C GLN A 166 -11.91 1.72 -4.11
N ASP A 167 -12.19 3.02 -4.08
CA ASP A 167 -12.98 3.68 -5.11
C ASP A 167 -12.14 4.42 -6.15
N GLU A 168 -11.01 4.99 -5.73
CA GLU A 168 -10.25 5.93 -6.56
C GLU A 168 -8.91 5.35 -7.00
N ILE A 169 -8.24 4.56 -6.18
CA ILE A 169 -6.92 3.99 -6.50
C ILE A 169 -7.10 2.72 -7.35
N PRO A 170 -6.59 2.68 -8.59
CA PRO A 170 -6.77 1.53 -9.46
C PRO A 170 -6.08 0.27 -8.91
N PRO A 171 -6.65 -0.94 -9.14
CA PRO A 171 -6.04 -2.22 -8.73
C PRO A 171 -4.63 -2.45 -9.28
N ARG A 172 -4.25 -1.79 -10.38
CA ARG A 172 -2.90 -1.87 -10.92
C ARG A 172 -1.86 -1.30 -9.96
N ILE A 173 -2.19 -0.22 -9.23
CA ILE A 173 -1.26 0.44 -8.28
C ILE A 173 -1.15 -0.41 -7.01
N SER A 174 -2.28 -0.75 -6.38
CA SER A 174 -2.29 -1.61 -5.19
C SER A 174 -1.72 -3.01 -5.47
N GLY A 175 -1.92 -3.52 -6.68
CA GLY A 175 -1.34 -4.79 -7.12
C GLY A 175 0.19 -4.78 -7.23
N LYS A 176 0.85 -3.64 -7.45
CA LYS A 176 2.32 -3.56 -7.42
C LYS A 176 2.86 -3.76 -6.01
N LEU A 177 2.22 -3.15 -5.00
CA LEU A 177 2.57 -3.35 -3.60
C LEU A 177 2.35 -4.82 -3.18
N ALA A 178 1.21 -5.40 -3.54
CA ALA A 178 0.89 -6.80 -3.22
C ALA A 178 1.88 -7.81 -3.82
N LYS A 179 2.45 -7.49 -5.00
CA LYS A 179 3.47 -8.31 -5.67
C LYS A 179 4.90 -8.01 -5.22
N GLY A 180 5.11 -7.03 -4.33
CA GLY A 180 6.43 -6.58 -3.90
C GLY A 180 7.24 -5.89 -4.99
N ILE A 181 6.59 -5.34 -6.02
CA ILE A 181 7.25 -4.60 -7.11
C ILE A 181 7.70 -3.22 -6.63
N ILE A 182 6.91 -2.61 -5.73
CA ILE A 182 7.20 -1.31 -5.11
C ILE A 182 7.12 -1.45 -3.59
N SER A 183 7.90 -0.62 -2.89
CA SER A 183 7.83 -0.43 -1.44
C SER A 183 6.53 0.26 -1.03
N PHE A 184 6.24 0.28 0.28
CA PHE A 184 5.04 0.93 0.80
C PHE A 184 5.08 2.45 0.59
N GLU A 185 6.26 3.06 0.75
CA GLU A 185 6.48 4.49 0.53
C GLU A 185 6.28 4.88 -0.92
N GLU A 186 6.85 4.11 -1.86
CA GLU A 186 6.65 4.30 -3.29
C GLU A 186 5.18 4.13 -3.68
N PHE A 187 4.48 3.17 -3.04
CA PHE A 187 3.04 3.02 -3.20
C PHE A 187 2.28 4.27 -2.76
N LEU A 188 2.61 4.88 -1.62
CA LEU A 188 1.95 6.10 -1.15
C LEU A 188 2.15 7.27 -2.11
N VAL A 189 3.37 7.42 -2.65
CA VAL A 189 3.67 8.44 -3.67
C VAL A 189 2.88 8.18 -4.94
N GLU A 190 2.92 6.97 -5.51
CA GLU A 190 2.21 6.64 -6.76
C GLU A 190 0.69 6.80 -6.60
N ALA A 191 0.13 6.41 -5.44
CA ALA A 191 -1.27 6.58 -5.12
C ALA A 191 -1.67 8.05 -5.01
N HIS A 192 -0.88 8.86 -4.30
CA HIS A 192 -1.12 10.30 -4.18
C HIS A 192 -1.04 11.01 -5.54
N ASP A 193 -0.02 10.71 -6.33
CA ASP A 193 0.16 11.29 -7.67
C ASP A 193 -1.03 10.97 -8.57
N TYR A 194 -1.59 9.76 -8.44
CA TYR A 194 -2.82 9.39 -9.15
C TYR A 194 -4.04 10.20 -8.68
N LEU A 195 -4.20 10.40 -7.37
CA LEU A 195 -5.32 11.15 -6.79
C LEU A 195 -5.30 12.63 -7.17
N VAL A 196 -4.11 13.23 -7.26
CA VAL A 196 -3.94 14.65 -7.59
C VAL A 196 -3.87 14.91 -9.10
N ALA A 197 -3.55 13.88 -9.91
CA ALA A 197 -3.48 14.03 -11.35
C ALA A 197 -4.82 14.51 -11.94
N PRO A 198 -4.81 15.49 -12.87
CA PRO A 198 -6.02 15.92 -13.53
C PRO A 198 -6.63 14.74 -14.30
N LYS A 199 -7.85 14.35 -13.93
CA LYS A 199 -8.58 13.25 -14.57
C LYS A 199 -8.88 13.63 -16.02
N ILE A 200 -8.09 13.12 -16.96
CA ILE A 200 -8.37 13.24 -18.40
C ILE A 200 -9.54 12.31 -18.70
N VAL A 201 -10.74 12.87 -18.80
CA VAL A 201 -11.89 12.17 -19.37
C VAL A 201 -11.56 11.98 -20.85
N GLY A 202 -11.11 10.78 -21.23
CA GLY A 202 -11.05 10.40 -22.63
C GLY A 202 -12.44 10.61 -23.20
N GLY A 203 -12.58 11.54 -24.14
CA GLY A 203 -13.85 11.75 -24.82
C GLY A 203 -14.33 10.41 -25.33
N GLN A 204 -15.56 10.02 -24.99
CA GLN A 204 -16.23 8.98 -25.73
C GLN A 204 -16.08 9.35 -27.21
N GLU A 205 -15.47 8.49 -28.02
CA GLU A 205 -15.80 8.50 -29.44
C GLU A 205 -17.31 8.31 -29.47
N LEU A 206 -18.04 9.42 -29.66
CA LEU A 206 -19.46 9.38 -29.97
C LEU A 206 -19.54 8.44 -31.16
N ALA A 207 -20.17 7.28 -30.96
CA ALA A 207 -20.42 6.33 -32.02
C ALA A 207 -20.95 7.14 -33.21
N ALA A 208 -20.30 6.99 -34.37
CA ALA A 208 -20.59 7.79 -35.56
C ALA A 208 -22.11 7.85 -35.75
N GLN A 209 -22.70 9.03 -35.55
CA GLN A 209 -24.13 9.20 -35.72
C GLN A 209 -24.47 8.80 -37.16
N PRO A 210 -25.43 7.89 -37.39
CA PRO A 210 -25.78 7.50 -38.75
C PRO A 210 -26.23 8.75 -39.51
N ASN A 211 -25.55 9.03 -40.63
CA ASN A 211 -25.85 10.19 -41.46
C ASN A 211 -27.20 9.98 -42.17
N LEU A 212 -28.25 10.56 -41.59
CA LEU A 212 -29.62 10.53 -42.14
C LEU A 212 -29.76 11.30 -43.46
N GLY A 213 -28.74 12.08 -43.87
CA GLY A 213 -28.73 12.78 -45.16
C GLY A 213 -28.63 11.86 -46.38
N SER A 214 -28.29 10.58 -46.17
CA SER A 214 -28.26 9.52 -47.19
C SER A 214 -29.42 8.53 -47.10
N ALA A 215 -30.35 8.71 -46.13
CA ALA A 215 -31.58 7.94 -46.09
C ALA A 215 -32.54 8.48 -47.17
N GLY A 216 -32.48 7.90 -48.37
CA GLY A 216 -33.37 8.23 -49.47
C GLY A 216 -34.81 7.93 -49.09
N GLY A 217 -35.59 8.97 -48.77
CA GLY A 217 -37.04 8.87 -48.66
C GLY A 217 -37.64 8.70 -50.05
N GLY A 218 -37.89 7.46 -50.46
CA GLY A 218 -38.69 7.17 -51.65
C GLY A 218 -40.12 7.67 -51.46
N SER A 219 -40.66 8.39 -52.44
CA SER A 219 -42.01 8.95 -52.43
C SER A 219 -43.13 7.91 -52.54
N ASP A 220 -42.76 6.65 -52.74
CA ASP A 220 -43.68 5.51 -52.81
C ASP A 220 -43.42 4.60 -51.60
N ALA A 221 -44.49 4.23 -50.89
CA ALA A 221 -44.40 3.26 -49.80
C ALA A 221 -43.85 1.94 -50.35
N SER A 222 -42.91 1.30 -49.63
CA SER A 222 -42.42 -0.02 -50.01
C SER A 222 -43.57 -1.03 -50.00
N ASN A 223 -43.52 -2.03 -50.89
CA ASN A 223 -44.54 -3.08 -50.93
C ASN A 223 -44.71 -3.77 -49.56
N GLU A 224 -43.63 -3.97 -48.79
CA GLU A 224 -43.76 -4.46 -47.40
C GLU A 224 -44.57 -3.52 -46.48
N ALA A 225 -44.47 -2.20 -46.64
CA ALA A 225 -45.23 -1.26 -45.82
C ALA A 225 -46.72 -1.25 -46.21
N ILE A 226 -47.03 -1.43 -47.50
CA ILE A 226 -48.41 -1.58 -47.99
C ILE A 226 -49.01 -2.89 -47.48
N GLU A 227 -48.27 -4.00 -47.55
CA GLU A 227 -48.73 -5.32 -47.13
C GLU A 227 -48.99 -5.38 -45.60
N VAL A 228 -48.13 -4.76 -44.79
CA VAL A 228 -48.36 -4.62 -43.34
C VAL A 228 -49.58 -3.74 -43.03
N GLN A 229 -49.81 -2.69 -43.82
CA GLN A 229 -50.98 -1.82 -43.67
C GLN A 229 -52.28 -2.56 -44.04
N GLU A 230 -52.30 -3.32 -45.15
CA GLU A 230 -53.45 -4.13 -45.57
C GLU A 230 -53.84 -5.18 -44.52
N ILE A 231 -52.85 -5.88 -43.93
CA ILE A 231 -53.10 -6.83 -42.83
C ILE A 231 -53.69 -6.12 -41.60
N THR A 232 -53.17 -4.94 -41.27
CA THR A 232 -53.62 -4.15 -40.11
C THR A 232 -55.03 -3.60 -40.29
N ASP A 233 -55.40 -3.22 -41.52
CA ASP A 233 -56.71 -2.66 -41.84
C ASP A 233 -57.79 -3.76 -41.98
N TYR A 234 -57.45 -4.94 -42.51
CA TYR A 234 -58.32 -6.13 -42.46
C TYR A 234 -58.61 -6.59 -41.02
N ALA A 235 -57.61 -6.55 -40.12
CA ALA A 235 -57.80 -6.92 -38.72
C ALA A 235 -58.75 -5.99 -37.94
N LYS A 236 -59.01 -4.78 -38.45
CA LYS A 236 -59.92 -3.80 -37.82
C LYS A 236 -61.34 -3.81 -38.40
N THR A 237 -61.59 -4.54 -39.48
CA THR A 237 -62.86 -4.47 -40.23
C THR A 237 -63.68 -5.77 -40.22
N VAL A 238 -63.21 -6.83 -39.55
CA VAL A 238 -64.01 -8.04 -39.30
C VAL A 238 -64.61 -7.96 -37.90
N PHE A 239 -65.93 -7.78 -37.84
CA PHE A 239 -66.80 -7.99 -36.67
C PHE A 239 -67.27 -9.44 -36.61
#